data_AF-A0AAV9G7E5-F1
#
_entry.id   AF-A0AAV9G7E5-F1
#
_cell.length_a   1.000
_cell.length_b   1.000
_cell.length_c   1.000
_cell.angle_alpha   90.00
_cell.angle_beta   90.00
_cell.angle_gamma   90.00
#
_symmetry.space_group_name_H-M   'P 1'
#
loop_
_entity.id
_entity.type
_entity.pdbx_description
1 polymer ?
#
loop_
_entity_poly.entity_id
_entity_poly.type
_entity_poly.pdbx_seq_one_letter_code
_entity_poly.pdbx_strand_id
1 'polypeptide(L)' 'LRYLGVNRCQELTDIRPFQELDRPLIFIGHSLGGLVIESALCLAYQSLSTRSGQYHHIYNLTKKLILFGTPHLGS' A
#
# COMPACT_ATOMS: atom_id res chain seq x y z
N LEU A 1 7.07 6.17 -10.37
CA LEU A 1 6.24 5.24 -9.54
C LEU A 1 6.73 5.12 -8.10
N ARG A 2 8.03 4.96 -7.82
CA ARG A 2 8.55 4.82 -6.44
C ARG A 2 8.19 6.01 -5.51
N TYR A 3 8.33 7.24 -5.99
CA TYR A 3 7.91 8.46 -5.24
C TYR A 3 6.39 8.53 -4.99
N LEU A 4 5.57 8.05 -5.93
CA LEU A 4 4.11 8.01 -5.75
C LEU A 4 3.72 6.99 -4.67
N GLY A 5 4.38 5.84 -4.63
CA GLY A 5 4.13 4.81 -3.60
C GLY A 5 4.44 5.29 -2.19
N VAL A 6 5.56 6.01 -1.99
CA VAL A 6 5.94 6.57 -0.68
C VAL A 6 4.91 7.59 -0.19
N ASN A 7 4.49 8.52 -1.06
CA ASN A 7 3.50 9.54 -0.70
C ASN A 7 2.17 8.91 -0.27
N ARG A 8 1.74 7.81 -0.91
CA ARG A 8 0.51 7.11 -0.55
C ARG A 8 0.63 6.28 0.73
N CYS A 9 1.78 5.68 1.02
CA CYS A 9 2.01 5.02 2.31
C CYS A 9 1.95 6.02 3.47
N GLN A 10 2.53 7.22 3.28
CA GLN A 10 2.46 8.29 4.27
C GLN A 10 1.01 8.77 4.47
N GLU A 11 0.29 9.08 3.38
CA GLU A 11 -1.12 9.48 3.44
C GLU A 11 -1.99 8.43 4.15
N LEU A 12 -1.78 7.13 3.87
CA LEU A 12 -2.48 6.03 4.55
C LEU A 12 -2.15 5.89 6.04
N THR A 13 -0.98 6.38 6.46
CA THR A 13 -0.56 6.41 7.87
C THR A 13 -1.19 7.63 8.55
N ASP A 14 -1.25 8.76 7.87
CA ASP A 14 -1.78 10.03 8.40
C ASP A 14 -3.30 10.00 8.59
N ILE A 15 -4.04 9.32 7.69
CA ILE A 15 -5.50 9.22 7.79
C ILE A 15 -5.97 8.13 8.77
N ARG A 16 -5.07 7.28 9.26
CA ARG A 16 -5.43 6.21 10.19
C ARG A 16 -5.15 6.63 11.64
N PRO A 17 -6.18 6.86 12.46
CA PRO A 17 -5.97 7.08 13.88
C PRO A 17 -5.30 5.85 14.50
N PHE A 18 -4.46 6.07 15.51
CA PHE A 18 -3.67 5.01 16.16
C PHE A 18 -4.52 3.79 16.62
N GLN A 19 -5.78 4.03 16.99
CA GLN A 19 -6.73 2.99 17.41
C GLN A 19 -7.26 2.11 16.26
N GLU A 20 -6.99 2.45 15.00
CA GLU A 20 -7.40 1.67 13.82
C GLU A 20 -6.23 0.92 13.16
N LEU A 21 -5.07 0.86 13.82
CA LEU A 21 -3.90 0.14 13.33
C LEU A 21 -4.05 -1.38 13.32
N ASP A 22 -5.16 -1.94 13.80
CA ASP A 22 -5.49 -3.36 13.66
C ASP A 22 -6.58 -3.64 12.62
N ARG A 23 -7.13 -2.58 12.01
CA ARG A 23 -8.23 -2.71 11.04
C ARG A 23 -7.71 -3.34 9.74
N PRO A 24 -8.30 -4.46 9.28
CA PRO A 24 -7.91 -5.08 8.02
C PRO A 24 -8.17 -4.14 6.83
N LEU A 25 -7.27 -4.17 5.86
CA LEU A 25 -7.32 -3.34 4.66
C LEU A 25 -7.68 -4.15 3.43
N ILE A 26 -8.54 -3.57 2.61
CA ILE A 26 -8.85 -4.03 1.26
C ILE A 26 -8.53 -2.89 0.31
N PHE A 27 -7.63 -3.13 -0.63
CA PHE A 27 -7.32 -2.16 -1.66
C PHE A 27 -8.05 -2.48 -2.95
N ILE A 28 -8.61 -1.45 -3.58
CA ILE A 28 -9.25 -1.54 -4.88
C ILE A 28 -8.52 -0.57 -5.81
N GLY A 29 -7.80 -1.12 -6.77
CA GLY A 29 -7.12 -0.38 -7.82
C GLY A 29 -7.90 -0.43 -9.13
N HIS A 30 -8.00 0.70 -9.80
CA HIS A 30 -8.54 0.78 -11.16
C HIS A 30 -7.52 1.46 -12.07
N SER A 31 -7.31 0.90 -13.27
CA SER A 31 -6.36 1.41 -14.26
C SER A 31 -4.98 1.63 -13.62
N LEU A 32 -4.36 2.79 -13.86
CA LEU A 32 -3.06 3.17 -13.30
C LEU A 32 -3.02 3.14 -11.76
N GLY A 33 -4.16 3.35 -11.10
CA GLY A 33 -4.25 3.36 -9.63
C GLY A 33 -3.82 2.02 -9.01
N GLY A 34 -4.03 0.90 -9.70
CA GLY A 34 -3.56 -0.40 -9.22
C GLY A 34 -2.04 -0.49 -9.13
N LEU A 35 -1.30 0.06 -10.10
CA LEU A 35 0.16 0.08 -10.07
C LEU A 35 0.70 0.92 -8.90
N VAL A 36 -0.02 1.99 -8.54
CA VAL A 36 0.34 2.82 -7.39
C VAL A 36 0.19 2.03 -6.09
N ILE A 37 -0.92 1.28 -5.95
CA ILE A 37 -1.17 0.43 -4.79
C ILE A 37 -0.13 -0.70 -4.71
N GLU A 38 0.18 -1.36 -5.82
CA GLU A 38 1.23 -2.39 -5.86
C GLU A 38 2.60 -1.84 -5.47
N SER A 39 2.95 -0.65 -5.99
CA SER A 39 4.21 0.03 -5.62
C SER A 39 4.25 0.35 -4.12
N ALA A 40 3.15 0.82 -3.55
CA ALA A 40 3.03 1.13 -2.12
C ALA A 40 3.15 -0.15 -1.26
N LEU A 41 2.48 -1.23 -1.64
CA LEU A 41 2.58 -2.52 -0.94
C LEU A 41 3.99 -3.12 -1.01
N CYS A 42 4.67 -2.98 -2.14
CA CYS A 42 6.06 -3.43 -2.30
C CYS A 42 7.01 -2.64 -1.38
N LEU A 43 6.83 -1.32 -1.27
CA LEU A 43 7.59 -0.49 -0.32
C LEU A 43 7.27 -0.86 1.14
N ALA A 44 6.00 -1.12 1.46
CA ALA A 44 5.60 -1.56 2.78
C ALA A 44 6.23 -2.92 3.14
N TYR A 45 6.28 -3.87 2.19
CA TYR A 45 6.97 -5.15 2.36
C TYR A 45 8.47 -4.99 2.57
N GLN A 46 9.13 -4.11 1.80
CA GLN A 46 10.55 -3.83 1.98
C GLN A 46 10.85 -3.24 3.36
N SER A 47 9.93 -2.44 3.90
CA SER A 47 10.06 -1.85 5.24
C SER A 47 9.96 -2.86 6.39
N LEU A 48 9.47 -4.09 6.15
CA LEU A 48 9.44 -5.13 7.18
C LEU A 48 10.84 -5.51 7.66
N SER A 49 11.85 -5.37 6.79
CA SER A 49 13.25 -5.71 7.08
C SER A 49 14.04 -4.52 7.64
N THR A 50 13.46 -3.33 7.71
CA THR A 50 14.14 -2.11 8.19
C THR A 50 13.82 -1.83 9.65
N ARG A 51 14.80 -1.32 10.40
CA ARG A 51 14.68 -1.04 11.84
C ARG A 51 13.55 -0.06 12.20
N SER A 52 13.11 0.75 11.24
CA SER A 52 12.03 1.74 11.40
C SER A 52 10.62 1.15 11.30
N GLY A 53 10.42 0.01 10.61
CA GLY A 53 9.13 -0.69 10.49
C GLY A 53 7.92 0.17 10.08
N GLN A 54 8.15 1.35 9.49
CA GLN A 54 7.18 2.45 9.45
C GLN A 54 5.87 2.08 8.75
N TYR A 55 5.92 1.13 7.80
CA TYR A 55 4.77 0.71 6.99
C TYR A 55 4.40 -0.77 7.19
N HIS A 56 4.95 -1.43 8.21
CA HIS A 56 4.71 -2.85 8.48
C HIS A 56 3.22 -3.16 8.69
N HIS A 57 2.51 -2.26 9.37
CA HIS A 57 1.06 -2.35 9.59
C HIS A 57 0.27 -2.31 8.26
N ILE A 58 0.71 -1.51 7.27
CA ILE A 58 0.05 -1.44 5.96
C ILE A 58 0.11 -2.80 5.27
N TYR A 59 1.28 -3.44 5.26
CA TYR A 59 1.44 -4.75 4.63
C TYR A 59 0.66 -5.85 5.37
N ASN A 60 0.85 -5.98 6.69
CA ASN A 60 0.27 -7.09 7.46
C ASN A 60 -1.25 -7.08 7.57
N LEU A 61 -1.84 -5.88 7.53
CA LEU A 61 -3.29 -5.71 7.60
C LEU A 61 -3.95 -5.81 6.23
N THR A 62 -3.19 -5.71 5.14
CA THR A 62 -3.74 -5.91 3.79
C THR A 62 -4.17 -7.36 3.63
N LYS A 63 -5.48 -7.60 3.59
CA LYS A 63 -6.04 -8.94 3.43
C LYS A 63 -6.41 -9.25 1.99
N LYS A 64 -6.75 -8.22 1.21
CA LYS A 64 -7.17 -8.36 -0.19
C LYS A 64 -6.72 -7.16 -1.03
N LEU A 65 -6.38 -7.46 -2.28
CA LEU A 65 -6.13 -6.51 -3.35
C LEU A 65 -7.02 -6.88 -4.53
N ILE A 66 -7.79 -5.93 -5.03
CA ILE A 66 -8.68 -6.09 -6.18
C ILE A 66 -8.22 -5.09 -7.25
N LEU A 67 -8.03 -5.55 -8.48
CA LEU A 67 -7.46 -4.77 -9.56
C LEU A 67 -8.37 -4.85 -10.79
N PHE A 68 -8.75 -3.68 -11.31
CA PHE A 68 -9.62 -3.55 -12.47
C PHE A 68 -8.92 -2.79 -13.58
N GLY A 69 -8.66 -3.45 -14.71
CA GLY A 69 -8.03 -2.82 -15.88
C GLY A 69 -6.64 -2.24 -15.59
N THR A 70 -5.94 -2.75 -14.57
CA THR A 70 -4.60 -2.27 -14.20
C THR A 70 -3.56 -2.84 -15.16
N PRO A 71 -2.77 -1.97 -15.83
CA PRO A 71 -1.82 -2.41 -16.85
C PRO A 71 -0.53 -2.91 -16.20
N HIS A 72 -0.54 -4.13 -15.68
CA HIS A 72 0.61 -4.73 -14.98
C HIS A 72 1.85 -4.89 -15.87
N LEU A 73 1.68 -5.00 -17.20
CA LEU A 73 2.75 -5.30 -18.17
C LEU A 73 2.70 -4.44 -19.45
N GLY A 74 2.01 -3.28 -19.42
CA GLY A 74 1.97 -2.36 -20.57
C GLY A 74 0.77 -2.51 -21.51
N SER A 75 -0.33 -3.11 -21.05
CA SER A 75 -1.64 -3.12 -21.72
C SER A 75 -2.75 -2.85 -20.72
#